data_AF-A0A502EME7-F1
#
_entry.id   AF-A0A502EME7-F1
#
_cell.length_a   1.000
_cell.length_b   1.000
_cell.length_c   1.000
_cell.angle_alpha   90.00
_cell.angle_beta   90.00
_cell.angle_gamma   90.00
#
_symmetry.space_group_name_H-M   'P 1'
#
loop_
_entity.id
_entity.type
_entity.pdbx_description
1 polymer ?
#
loop_
_entity_poly.entity_id
_entity_poly.type
_entity_poly.pdbx_seq_one_letter_code
_entity_poly.pdbx_strand_id
1 'polypeptide(L)'
;MGSDPRDILSWRENLGALQARLGELFVRAEPRRQAGLYLEGLLSAAKRKNGWQLAEQIGDARPWRTQRVLSHVLWDQEAARDLCRAYVLEHVGADDGLSWRENLGALQARLGELFVRAEPRRQAGLYLEGLLSAAKRKNGWQLAEQIGDARPWRTQRVLSHVLWDQEAARDLCRAYVLEHVGADDGVLIVDETGFLKKGEHSVGVARQYSGTAGRIENAQIGVFLAYASSKGHALIDRELYLPRKEWCENSDRRAEAAVPEEVAFATKPALAGRMIERALDAGLPCAWVLGDEVYGSDRRLRIAL
;
A
#
# COMPACT_ATOMS: atom_id res chain seq x y z
N MET A 1 33.15 -0.72 10.00
CA MET A 1 32.24 -1.31 8.99
C MET A 1 32.66 -0.75 7.65
N GLY A 2 33.53 -1.46 6.93
CA GLY A 2 33.95 -1.05 5.60
C GLY A 2 32.87 -1.45 4.61
N SER A 3 32.31 -0.48 3.88
CA SER A 3 31.45 -0.72 2.74
C SER A 3 32.21 -1.55 1.71
N ASP A 4 31.62 -2.65 1.23
CA ASP A 4 32.18 -3.47 0.16
C ASP A 4 32.42 -2.57 -1.07
N PRO A 5 33.62 -2.55 -1.67
CA PRO A 5 33.88 -1.80 -2.91
C PRO A 5 32.87 -2.13 -4.04
N ARG A 6 32.26 -3.32 -4.01
CA ARG A 6 31.20 -3.73 -4.94
C ARG A 6 29.88 -3.00 -4.72
N ASP A 7 29.53 -2.62 -3.49
CA ASP A 7 28.34 -1.82 -3.17
C ASP A 7 28.45 -0.38 -3.71
N ILE A 8 29.65 0.21 -3.65
CA ILE A 8 29.89 1.58 -4.12
C ILE A 8 29.90 1.65 -5.66
N LEU A 9 30.47 0.63 -6.32
CA LEU A 9 30.47 0.54 -7.78
C LEU A 9 29.04 0.32 -8.31
N SER A 10 28.28 -0.60 -7.69
CA SER A 10 26.85 -0.80 -7.93
C SER A 10 26.05 0.50 -7.80
N TRP A 11 26.29 1.28 -6.74
CA TRP A 11 25.54 2.51 -6.50
C TRP A 11 25.80 3.59 -7.57
N ARG A 12 27.05 3.76 -8.01
CA ARG A 12 27.39 4.75 -9.05
C ARG A 12 26.84 4.36 -10.42
N GLU A 13 26.87 3.08 -10.75
CA GLU A 13 26.28 2.54 -11.99
C GLU A 13 24.76 2.72 -11.98
N ASN A 14 24.11 2.40 -10.85
CA ASN A 14 22.68 2.57 -10.68
C ASN A 14 22.24 4.03 -10.73
N LEU A 15 22.99 4.92 -10.07
CA LEU A 15 22.74 6.36 -10.16
C LEU A 15 22.90 6.88 -11.58
N GLY A 16 23.92 6.43 -12.32
CA GLY A 16 24.11 6.77 -13.73
C GLY A 16 22.97 6.30 -14.63
N ALA A 17 22.45 5.08 -14.40
CA ALA A 17 21.31 4.54 -15.12
C ALA A 17 20.02 5.33 -14.84
N LEU A 18 19.77 5.68 -13.57
CA LEU A 18 18.63 6.52 -13.18
C LEU A 18 18.73 7.92 -13.79
N GLN A 19 19.91 8.54 -13.74
CA GLN A 19 20.16 9.86 -14.36
C GLN A 19 19.95 9.84 -15.87
N ALA A 20 20.37 8.78 -16.57
CA ALA A 20 20.17 8.64 -18.00
C ALA A 20 18.66 8.61 -18.35
N ARG A 21 17.89 7.80 -17.62
CA ARG A 21 16.43 7.70 -17.78
C ARG A 21 15.71 9.02 -17.45
N LEU A 22 16.04 9.64 -16.32
CA LEU A 22 15.49 10.96 -15.98
C LEU A 22 15.86 12.03 -17.01
N GLY A 23 17.02 11.86 -17.65
CA GLY A 23 17.47 12.74 -18.71
C GLY A 23 16.51 12.79 -19.90
N GLU A 24 15.79 11.71 -20.20
CA GLU A 24 14.82 11.64 -21.31
C GLU A 24 13.65 12.63 -21.13
N LEU A 25 13.36 13.03 -19.89
CA LEU A 25 12.34 14.03 -19.56
C LEU A 25 12.74 15.46 -19.93
N PHE A 26 14.01 15.68 -20.28
CA PHE A 26 14.54 16.97 -20.66
C PHE A 26 14.91 16.99 -22.15
N VAL A 27 14.25 17.86 -22.92
CA VAL A 27 14.51 18.04 -24.36
C VAL A 27 15.89 18.67 -24.63
N ARG A 28 16.38 19.51 -23.70
CA ARG A 28 17.64 20.25 -23.85
C ARG A 28 18.75 19.64 -23.00
N ALA A 29 19.95 19.58 -23.55
CA ALA A 29 21.14 19.00 -22.89
C ALA A 29 21.56 19.74 -21.61
N GLU A 30 21.38 21.06 -21.55
CA GLU A 30 21.73 21.88 -20.38
C GLU A 30 20.84 21.56 -19.15
N PRO A 31 19.49 21.60 -19.22
CA PRO A 31 18.62 21.14 -18.14
C PRO A 31 18.84 19.67 -17.73
N ARG A 32 19.08 18.78 -18.71
CA ARG A 32 19.41 17.37 -18.45
C ARG A 32 20.64 17.23 -17.55
N ARG A 33 21.73 17.91 -17.93
CA ARG A 33 22.98 17.90 -17.14
C ARG A 33 22.76 18.49 -15.75
N GLN A 34 22.00 19.56 -15.64
CA GLN A 34 21.73 20.23 -14.36
C GLN A 34 20.84 19.40 -13.43
N ALA A 35 19.87 18.65 -13.95
CA ALA A 35 19.08 17.70 -13.17
C ALA A 35 19.93 16.55 -12.62
N GLY A 36 20.87 16.01 -13.43
CA GLY A 36 21.83 15.00 -12.97
C GLY A 36 22.71 15.49 -11.82
N LEU A 37 23.28 16.69 -11.96
CA LEU A 37 24.07 17.32 -10.91
C LEU A 37 23.24 17.63 -9.66
N TYR A 38 21.98 18.05 -9.81
CA TYR A 38 21.09 18.27 -8.66
C TYR A 38 20.86 16.98 -7.85
N LEU A 39 20.65 15.84 -8.52
CA LEU A 39 20.53 14.53 -7.87
C LEU A 39 21.80 14.13 -7.12
N GLU A 40 22.98 14.32 -7.73
CA GLU A 40 24.27 14.09 -7.06
C GLU A 40 24.43 14.98 -5.83
N GLY A 41 24.04 16.25 -5.93
CA GLY A 41 23.99 17.17 -4.80
C GLY A 41 23.07 16.68 -3.68
N LEU A 42 21.86 16.22 -4.02
CA LEU A 42 20.92 15.67 -3.04
C LEU A 42 21.48 14.44 -2.31
N LEU A 43 22.18 13.57 -3.04
CA LEU A 43 22.75 12.33 -2.52
C LEU A 43 24.12 12.50 -1.85
N SER A 44 24.72 13.68 -1.94
CA SER A 44 26.00 13.99 -1.29
C SER A 44 25.92 13.98 0.25
N ALA A 45 27.07 14.09 0.91
CA ALA A 45 27.15 14.22 2.38
C ALA A 45 26.75 15.62 2.91
N ALA A 46 26.26 16.54 2.06
CA ALA A 46 25.92 17.89 2.49
C ALA A 46 24.85 17.89 3.61
N LYS A 47 25.17 18.51 4.76
CA LYS A 47 24.29 18.54 5.95
C LYS A 47 22.97 19.28 5.75
N ARG A 48 22.92 20.20 4.79
CA ARG A 48 21.71 20.94 4.41
C ARG A 48 21.64 21.03 2.89
N LYS A 49 20.44 20.83 2.35
CA LYS A 49 20.17 20.63 0.92
C LYS A 49 19.45 21.83 0.32
N ASN A 50 19.97 23.04 0.54
CA ASN A 50 19.47 24.23 -0.14
C ASN A 50 20.23 24.45 -1.45
N GLY A 51 19.64 25.21 -2.39
CA GLY A 51 20.23 25.39 -3.74
C GLY A 51 21.68 25.90 -3.75
N TRP A 52 22.08 26.67 -2.73
CA TRP A 52 23.45 27.17 -2.57
C TRP A 52 24.44 26.09 -2.15
N GLN A 53 24.11 25.33 -1.11
CA GLN A 53 24.96 24.26 -0.58
C GLN A 53 25.06 23.09 -1.56
N LEU A 54 23.99 22.82 -2.31
CA LEU A 54 24.01 21.83 -3.36
C LEU A 54 24.95 22.23 -4.49
N ALA A 55 24.87 23.49 -4.95
CA ALA A 55 25.74 24.01 -6.00
C ALA A 55 27.22 24.01 -5.61
N GLU A 56 27.54 24.40 -4.37
CA GLU A 56 28.90 24.34 -3.83
C GLU A 56 29.45 22.90 -3.82
N GLN A 57 28.62 21.94 -3.39
CA GLN A 57 29.01 20.53 -3.28
C GLN A 57 29.27 19.85 -4.63
N ILE A 58 28.59 20.29 -5.69
CA ILE A 58 28.75 19.77 -7.06
C ILE A 58 29.74 20.60 -7.90
N GLY A 59 30.39 21.60 -7.30
CA GLY A 59 31.34 22.48 -7.97
C GLY A 59 30.72 23.44 -8.99
N ASP A 60 29.42 23.71 -8.91
CA ASP A 60 28.77 24.72 -9.76
C ASP A 60 28.96 26.12 -9.17
N ALA A 61 29.72 26.96 -9.87
CA ALA A 61 29.98 28.35 -9.49
C ALA A 61 28.72 29.24 -9.48
N ARG A 62 27.56 28.74 -9.92
CA ARG A 62 26.32 29.53 -10.12
C ARG A 62 25.08 28.83 -9.53
N PRO A 63 24.80 29.02 -8.23
CA PRO A 63 23.72 28.35 -7.49
C PRO A 63 22.30 28.48 -8.05
N TRP A 64 22.04 29.55 -8.79
CA TRP A 64 20.76 29.77 -9.44
C TRP A 64 20.49 28.77 -10.58
N ARG A 65 21.49 28.09 -11.15
CA ARG A 65 21.28 27.06 -12.18
C ARG A 65 20.51 25.86 -11.63
N THR A 66 20.86 25.43 -10.43
CA THR A 66 20.19 24.36 -9.70
C THR A 66 18.76 24.74 -9.33
N GLN A 67 18.54 25.99 -8.86
CA GLN A 67 17.19 26.49 -8.57
C GLN A 67 16.32 26.60 -9.83
N ARG A 68 16.92 26.97 -10.96
CA ARG A 68 16.23 27.14 -12.24
C ARG A 68 15.64 25.84 -12.77
N VAL A 69 16.27 24.69 -12.49
CA VAL A 69 15.69 23.36 -12.80
C VAL A 69 14.34 23.18 -12.10
N LEU A 70 14.22 23.63 -10.86
CA LEU A 70 13.00 23.47 -10.06
C LEU A 70 11.94 24.54 -10.37
N SER A 71 12.34 25.75 -10.78
CA SER A 71 11.42 26.89 -10.89
C SER A 71 11.11 27.37 -12.32
N HIS A 72 11.95 27.07 -13.30
CA HIS A 72 11.85 27.68 -14.66
C HIS A 72 12.09 26.71 -15.83
N VAL A 73 12.49 25.47 -15.56
CA VAL A 73 12.53 24.42 -16.58
C VAL A 73 11.17 23.73 -16.59
N LEU A 74 10.55 23.62 -17.76
CA LEU A 74 9.40 22.75 -17.96
C LEU A 74 9.91 21.31 -18.03
N TRP A 75 9.65 20.54 -16.98
CA TRP A 75 9.82 19.09 -16.95
C TRP A 75 8.61 18.48 -16.25
N ASP A 76 8.24 17.29 -16.69
CA ASP A 76 7.11 16.58 -16.12
C ASP A 76 7.53 15.95 -14.78
N GLN A 77 7.11 16.61 -13.70
CA GLN A 77 7.39 16.17 -12.33
C GLN A 77 6.73 14.84 -12.00
N GLU A 78 5.57 14.55 -12.61
CA GLU A 78 4.85 13.29 -12.41
C GLU A 78 5.57 12.15 -13.14
N ALA A 79 6.01 12.38 -14.38
CA ALA A 79 6.82 11.43 -15.13
C ALA A 79 8.16 11.13 -14.44
N ALA A 80 8.81 12.13 -13.85
CA ALA A 80 10.05 11.93 -13.09
C ALA A 80 9.84 11.09 -11.83
N ARG A 81 8.77 11.34 -11.07
CA ARG A 81 8.41 10.53 -9.90
C ARG A 81 8.12 9.08 -10.32
N ASP A 82 7.33 8.90 -11.38
CA ASP A 82 6.92 7.58 -11.85
C ASP A 82 8.11 6.80 -12.42
N LEU A 83 9.07 7.48 -13.07
CA LEU A 83 10.33 6.92 -13.54
C LEU A 83 11.25 6.51 -12.38
N CYS A 84 11.43 7.37 -11.37
CA CYS A 84 12.17 7.02 -10.16
C CYS A 84 11.54 5.82 -9.46
N ARG A 85 10.21 5.78 -9.38
CA ARG A 85 9.47 4.66 -8.79
C ARG A 85 9.68 3.37 -9.58
N ALA A 86 9.54 3.41 -10.90
CA ALA A 86 9.80 2.25 -11.76
C ALA A 86 11.25 1.76 -11.61
N TYR A 87 12.21 2.67 -11.56
CA TYR A 87 13.62 2.34 -11.37
C TYR A 87 13.89 1.67 -10.02
N VAL A 88 13.35 2.23 -8.93
CA VAL A 88 13.43 1.64 -7.58
C VAL A 88 12.77 0.27 -7.54
N LEU A 89 11.61 0.11 -8.16
CA LEU A 89 10.94 -1.19 -8.24
C LEU A 89 11.74 -2.21 -9.09
N GLU A 90 12.43 -1.77 -10.13
CA GLU A 90 13.25 -2.64 -10.99
C GLU A 90 14.59 -3.06 -10.35
N HIS A 91 15.17 -2.25 -9.47
CA HIS A 91 16.55 -2.45 -8.97
C HIS A 91 16.66 -2.57 -7.45
N VAL A 92 15.59 -2.30 -6.70
CA VAL A 92 15.56 -2.29 -5.22
C VAL A 92 14.46 -3.21 -4.68
N GLY A 93 13.70 -3.89 -5.55
CA GLY A 93 12.73 -4.90 -5.14
C GLY A 93 13.43 -6.18 -4.74
N ALA A 94 13.44 -6.46 -3.42
CA ALA A 94 13.73 -7.70 -2.70
C ALA A 94 14.99 -8.53 -3.08
N ASP A 95 15.71 -9.00 -2.06
CA ASP A 95 16.89 -9.88 -2.12
C ASP A 95 16.59 -11.31 -2.67
N ASP A 96 15.45 -11.49 -3.36
CA ASP A 96 14.96 -12.78 -3.87
C ASP A 96 15.33 -13.07 -5.34
N GLY A 97 15.97 -12.12 -6.02
CA GLY A 97 16.51 -12.29 -7.37
C GLY A 97 15.46 -12.19 -8.49
N LEU A 98 14.23 -11.79 -8.19
CA LEU A 98 13.17 -11.52 -9.16
C LEU A 98 12.87 -10.02 -9.25
N SER A 99 12.58 -9.54 -10.45
CA SER A 99 12.08 -8.17 -10.62
C SER A 99 10.70 -8.00 -9.96
N TRP A 100 10.34 -6.78 -9.59
CA TRP A 100 9.01 -6.50 -9.03
C TRP A 100 7.85 -6.99 -9.92
N ARG A 101 8.05 -7.01 -11.25
CA ARG A 101 7.03 -7.47 -12.20
C ARG A 101 6.83 -8.97 -12.13
N GLU A 102 7.90 -9.72 -11.92
CA GLU A 102 7.84 -11.17 -11.73
C GLU A 102 7.17 -11.51 -10.40
N ASN A 103 7.54 -10.78 -9.33
CA ASN A 103 6.89 -10.90 -8.02
C ASN A 103 5.39 -10.54 -8.08
N LEU A 104 5.02 -9.45 -8.76
CA LEU A 104 3.62 -9.11 -8.98
C LEU A 104 2.92 -10.17 -9.84
N GLY A 105 3.57 -10.67 -10.90
CA GLY A 105 3.02 -11.71 -11.77
C GLY A 105 2.75 -13.02 -11.01
N ALA A 106 3.66 -13.43 -10.12
CA ALA A 106 3.48 -14.58 -9.26
C ALA A 106 2.29 -14.39 -8.29
N LEU A 107 2.16 -13.22 -7.67
CA LEU A 107 1.02 -12.89 -6.81
C LEU A 107 -0.30 -12.86 -7.60
N GLN A 108 -0.30 -12.28 -8.80
CA GLN A 108 -1.47 -12.25 -9.69
C GLN A 108 -1.87 -13.67 -10.14
N ALA A 109 -0.91 -14.56 -10.39
CA ALA A 109 -1.20 -15.95 -10.73
C ALA A 109 -1.92 -16.67 -9.58
N ARG A 110 -1.40 -16.54 -8.35
CA ARG A 110 -2.02 -17.11 -7.14
C ARG A 110 -3.42 -16.52 -6.91
N LEU A 111 -3.56 -15.20 -6.91
CA LEU A 111 -4.87 -14.55 -6.76
C LEU A 111 -5.84 -14.94 -7.89
N GLY A 112 -5.31 -15.26 -9.06
CA GLY A 112 -6.09 -15.71 -10.19
C GLY A 112 -6.83 -17.03 -9.96
N GLU A 113 -6.33 -17.89 -9.06
CA GLU A 113 -6.98 -19.16 -8.69
C GLU A 113 -8.35 -18.94 -8.03
N LEU A 114 -8.58 -17.78 -7.42
CA LEU A 114 -9.87 -17.40 -6.83
C LEU A 114 -10.96 -17.13 -7.88
N PHE A 115 -10.57 -17.03 -9.15
CA PHE A 115 -11.48 -16.73 -10.24
C PHE A 115 -11.60 -17.94 -11.18
N VAL A 116 -12.81 -18.44 -11.33
CA VAL A 116 -13.11 -19.56 -12.25
C VAL A 116 -12.91 -19.17 -13.71
N ARG A 117 -13.28 -17.93 -14.08
CA ARG A 117 -13.24 -17.45 -15.48
C ARG A 117 -12.00 -16.61 -15.76
N ALA A 118 -11.49 -16.71 -16.99
CA ALA A 118 -10.29 -16.01 -17.42
C ALA A 118 -10.46 -14.48 -17.48
N GLU A 119 -11.65 -13.98 -17.85
CA GLU A 119 -11.88 -12.54 -18.01
C GLU A 119 -11.87 -11.79 -16.67
N PRO A 120 -12.61 -12.24 -15.62
CA PRO A 120 -12.49 -11.65 -14.28
C PRO A 120 -11.11 -11.79 -13.67
N ARG A 121 -10.44 -12.94 -13.87
CA ARG A 121 -9.05 -13.18 -13.43
C ARG A 121 -8.11 -12.10 -13.97
N ARG A 122 -8.13 -11.91 -15.30
CA ARG A 122 -7.30 -10.90 -15.96
C ARG A 122 -7.62 -9.50 -15.45
N GLN A 123 -8.91 -9.19 -15.27
CA GLN A 123 -9.32 -7.88 -14.81
C GLN A 123 -8.94 -7.61 -13.35
N ALA A 124 -8.95 -8.63 -12.48
CA ALA A 124 -8.46 -8.51 -11.11
C ALA A 124 -6.95 -8.22 -11.07
N GLY A 125 -6.16 -8.87 -11.93
CA GLY A 125 -4.73 -8.56 -12.09
C GLY A 125 -4.50 -7.11 -12.50
N LEU A 126 -5.21 -6.63 -13.51
CA LEU A 126 -5.15 -5.22 -13.93
C LEU A 126 -5.61 -4.27 -12.82
N TYR A 127 -6.65 -4.62 -12.08
CA TYR A 127 -7.10 -3.81 -10.95
C TYR A 127 -6.00 -3.63 -9.89
N LEU A 128 -5.24 -4.69 -9.57
CA LEU A 128 -4.09 -4.61 -8.66
C LEU A 128 -3.00 -3.68 -9.21
N GLU A 129 -2.68 -3.78 -10.49
CA GLU A 129 -1.75 -2.84 -11.15
C GLU A 129 -2.24 -1.39 -11.05
N GLY A 130 -3.53 -1.16 -11.26
CA GLY A 130 -4.16 0.15 -11.08
C GLY A 130 -4.07 0.66 -9.64
N LEU A 131 -4.27 -0.22 -8.65
CA LEU A 131 -4.08 0.14 -7.24
C LEU A 131 -2.63 0.53 -6.95
N LEU A 132 -1.66 -0.20 -7.52
CA LEU A 132 -0.24 0.12 -7.40
C LEU A 132 0.17 1.32 -8.25
N SER A 133 -0.63 1.80 -9.19
CA SER A 133 -0.27 2.92 -10.07
C SER A 133 -0.14 4.27 -9.35
N ALA A 134 0.28 5.29 -10.08
CA ALA A 134 0.37 6.68 -9.65
C ALA A 134 -0.99 7.39 -9.46
N ALA A 135 -2.12 6.72 -9.70
CA ALA A 135 -3.44 7.34 -9.64
C ALA A 135 -3.71 8.01 -8.28
N LYS A 136 -3.92 9.34 -8.28
CA LYS A 136 -4.13 10.13 -7.06
C LYS A 136 -5.35 9.70 -6.26
N ARG A 137 -6.40 9.23 -6.93
CA ARG A 137 -7.62 8.72 -6.29
C ARG A 137 -8.00 7.39 -6.93
N LYS A 138 -8.21 6.40 -6.06
CA LYS A 138 -8.41 4.99 -6.43
C LYS A 138 -9.91 4.68 -6.55
N ASN A 139 -10.60 5.33 -7.49
CA ASN A 139 -11.99 5.02 -7.82
C ASN A 139 -12.08 4.26 -9.15
N GLY A 140 -13.21 3.61 -9.43
CA GLY A 140 -13.37 2.75 -10.60
C GLY A 140 -13.12 3.45 -11.95
N TRP A 141 -13.37 4.77 -12.05
CA TRP A 141 -13.09 5.54 -13.26
C TRP A 141 -11.60 5.79 -13.46
N GLN A 142 -10.94 6.35 -12.44
CA GLN A 142 -9.52 6.66 -12.52
C GLN A 142 -8.67 5.40 -12.63
N LEU A 143 -9.08 4.32 -11.96
CA LEU A 143 -8.41 3.04 -12.10
C LEU A 143 -8.59 2.44 -13.49
N ALA A 144 -9.79 2.50 -14.07
CA ALA A 144 -10.03 2.02 -15.43
C ALA A 144 -9.20 2.80 -16.47
N GLU A 145 -9.13 4.12 -16.36
CA GLU A 145 -8.29 4.95 -17.23
C GLU A 145 -6.82 4.55 -17.12
N GLN A 146 -6.32 4.35 -15.90
CA GLN A 146 -4.92 4.00 -15.63
C GLN A 146 -4.51 2.64 -16.19
N ILE A 147 -5.43 1.67 -16.23
CA ILE A 147 -5.19 0.33 -16.76
C ILE A 147 -5.57 0.20 -18.24
N GLY A 148 -5.97 1.30 -18.89
CA GLY A 148 -6.29 1.35 -20.32
C GLY A 148 -7.68 0.85 -20.69
N ASP A 149 -8.61 0.73 -19.74
CA ASP A 149 -10.00 0.39 -20.03
C ASP A 149 -10.76 1.62 -20.56
N ALA A 150 -11.49 1.44 -21.67
CA ALA A 150 -12.29 2.51 -22.26
C ALA A 150 -13.45 3.00 -21.36
N ARG A 151 -13.89 2.17 -20.40
CA ARG A 151 -15.03 2.42 -19.52
C ARG A 151 -14.82 1.77 -18.15
N PRO A 152 -15.37 2.32 -17.06
CA PRO A 152 -15.15 1.81 -15.69
C PRO A 152 -15.79 0.45 -15.41
N TRP A 153 -16.68 -0.02 -16.28
CA TRP A 153 -17.59 -1.12 -16.00
C TRP A 153 -16.87 -2.44 -15.71
N ARG A 154 -15.75 -2.72 -16.39
CA ARG A 154 -15.00 -3.96 -16.17
C ARG A 154 -14.37 -3.98 -14.78
N THR A 155 -13.70 -2.89 -14.41
CA THR A 155 -13.14 -2.68 -13.06
C THR A 155 -14.21 -2.73 -11.98
N GLN A 156 -15.34 -2.06 -12.18
CA GLN A 156 -16.44 -2.10 -11.21
C GLN A 156 -17.07 -3.49 -11.10
N ARG A 157 -17.22 -4.21 -12.22
CA ARG A 157 -17.83 -5.55 -12.25
C ARG A 157 -17.02 -6.56 -11.43
N VAL A 158 -15.69 -6.52 -11.47
CA VAL A 158 -14.84 -7.39 -10.64
C VAL A 158 -15.13 -7.22 -9.15
N LEU A 159 -15.41 -5.99 -8.71
CA LEU A 159 -15.65 -5.69 -7.30
C LEU A 159 -17.09 -5.93 -6.84
N SER A 160 -18.06 -5.99 -7.76
CA SER A 160 -19.49 -5.93 -7.41
C SER A 160 -20.35 -7.08 -7.94
N HIS A 161 -19.93 -7.77 -9.01
CA HIS A 161 -20.74 -8.78 -9.69
C HIS A 161 -20.00 -10.09 -9.97
N VAL A 162 -18.67 -10.10 -9.81
CA VAL A 162 -17.89 -11.32 -9.93
C VAL A 162 -17.88 -12.01 -8.58
N LEU A 163 -18.24 -13.29 -8.57
CA LEU A 163 -18.14 -14.13 -7.38
C LEU A 163 -16.68 -14.57 -7.22
N TRP A 164 -16.05 -14.13 -6.14
CA TRP A 164 -14.76 -14.60 -5.65
C TRP A 164 -14.80 -14.64 -4.13
N ASP A 165 -14.06 -15.57 -3.54
CA ASP A 165 -14.05 -15.77 -2.10
C ASP A 165 -13.07 -14.80 -1.43
N GLN A 166 -13.62 -13.82 -0.71
CA GLN A 166 -12.85 -12.83 0.02
C GLN A 166 -12.06 -13.45 1.18
N GLU A 167 -12.59 -14.49 1.83
CA GLU A 167 -11.91 -15.17 2.94
C GLU A 167 -10.73 -15.99 2.40
N ALA A 168 -10.91 -16.67 1.27
CA ALA A 168 -9.80 -17.33 0.57
C ALA A 168 -8.73 -16.33 0.11
N ALA A 169 -9.12 -15.13 -0.35
CA ALA A 169 -8.16 -14.07 -0.69
C ALA A 169 -7.38 -13.54 0.52
N ARG A 170 -8.03 -13.46 1.70
CA ARG A 170 -7.34 -13.18 2.96
C ARG A 170 -6.29 -14.25 3.23
N ASP A 171 -6.70 -15.51 3.19
CA ASP A 171 -5.84 -16.62 3.57
C ASP A 171 -4.65 -16.75 2.61
N LEU A 172 -4.87 -16.49 1.32
CA LEU A 172 -3.81 -16.38 0.31
C LEU A 172 -2.85 -15.23 0.61
N CYS A 173 -3.37 -14.03 0.91
CA CYS A 173 -2.54 -12.87 1.26
C CYS A 173 -1.69 -13.16 2.50
N ARG A 174 -2.29 -13.75 3.54
CA ARG A 174 -1.58 -14.17 4.76
C ARG A 174 -0.51 -15.21 4.46
N ALA A 175 -0.81 -16.24 3.66
CA ALA A 175 0.15 -17.26 3.28
C ALA A 175 1.33 -16.67 2.48
N TYR A 176 1.07 -15.75 1.57
CA TYR A 176 2.11 -15.03 0.83
C TYR A 176 3.00 -14.22 1.76
N VAL A 177 2.41 -13.53 2.75
CA VAL A 177 3.16 -12.76 3.75
C VAL A 177 3.98 -13.67 4.65
N LEU A 178 3.45 -14.83 5.07
CA LEU A 178 4.21 -15.81 5.84
C LEU A 178 5.44 -16.30 5.07
N GLU A 179 5.30 -16.62 3.78
CA GLU A 179 6.40 -17.10 2.93
C GLU A 179 7.53 -16.08 2.77
N HIS A 180 7.19 -14.80 2.59
CA HIS A 180 8.18 -13.77 2.22
C HIS A 180 8.64 -12.88 3.39
N VAL A 181 7.74 -12.62 4.34
CA VAL A 181 7.95 -11.71 5.47
C VAL A 181 8.02 -12.46 6.80
N GLY A 182 7.59 -13.73 6.86
CA GLY A 182 7.66 -14.55 8.07
C GLY A 182 9.07 -14.63 8.66
N ALA A 183 9.18 -14.31 9.95
CA ALA A 183 10.41 -14.40 10.72
C ALA A 183 10.11 -14.50 12.23
N ASP A 184 11.04 -15.06 13.01
CA ASP A 184 10.87 -15.29 14.45
C ASP A 184 10.64 -14.00 15.25
N ASP A 185 11.07 -12.85 14.72
CA ASP A 185 10.83 -11.52 15.29
C ASP A 185 9.49 -10.89 14.86
N GLY A 186 8.62 -11.68 14.24
CA GLY A 186 7.32 -11.25 13.76
C GLY A 186 6.41 -10.70 14.85
N VAL A 187 5.69 -9.62 14.55
CA VAL A 187 4.70 -9.00 15.43
C VAL A 187 3.38 -8.83 14.70
N LEU A 188 2.30 -9.02 15.44
CA LEU A 188 0.93 -8.77 15.00
C LEU A 188 0.49 -7.41 15.51
N ILE A 189 -0.04 -6.54 14.63
CA ILE A 189 -0.44 -5.18 14.98
C ILE A 189 -1.92 -5.03 14.63
N VAL A 190 -2.75 -4.81 15.64
CA VAL A 190 -4.18 -4.55 15.49
C VAL A 190 -4.42 -3.05 15.55
N ASP A 191 -5.16 -2.54 14.58
CA ASP A 191 -5.66 -1.16 14.61
C ASP A 191 -7.01 -1.05 13.88
N GLU A 192 -7.74 0.02 14.17
CA GLU A 192 -9.00 0.35 13.55
C GLU A 192 -8.87 1.62 12.69
N THR A 193 -9.49 1.59 11.51
CA THR A 193 -9.52 2.78 10.66
C THR A 193 -10.94 3.16 10.29
N GLY A 194 -11.20 4.47 10.33
CA GLY A 194 -12.48 5.04 10.01
C GLY A 194 -12.53 5.62 8.61
N PHE A 195 -13.47 5.14 7.80
CA PHE A 195 -13.77 5.65 6.47
C PHE A 195 -14.99 6.55 6.52
N LEU A 196 -14.80 7.86 6.32
CA LEU A 196 -15.91 8.83 6.31
C LEU A 196 -16.89 8.56 5.16
N LYS A 197 -18.19 8.66 5.47
CA LYS A 197 -19.29 8.45 4.51
C LYS A 197 -20.32 9.56 4.63
N LYS A 198 -21.00 9.86 3.52
CA LYS A 198 -22.06 10.89 3.47
C LYS A 198 -23.48 10.34 3.37
N GLY A 199 -23.67 9.03 3.25
CA GLY A 199 -24.97 8.37 3.17
C GLY A 199 -25.09 7.18 4.11
N GLU A 200 -26.22 6.48 4.01
CA GLU A 200 -26.64 5.43 4.96
C GLU A 200 -26.55 4.00 4.39
N HIS A 201 -26.32 3.85 3.09
CA HIS A 201 -26.34 2.54 2.41
C HIS A 201 -25.02 1.74 2.48
N SER A 202 -23.91 2.35 2.95
CA SER A 202 -22.65 1.59 3.11
C SER A 202 -22.75 0.66 4.31
N VAL A 203 -22.50 -0.65 4.12
CA VAL A 203 -22.51 -1.64 5.22
C VAL A 203 -21.67 -1.18 6.41
N GLY A 204 -22.22 -1.26 7.62
CA GLY A 204 -21.55 -0.84 8.86
C GLY A 204 -21.44 0.69 9.06
N VAL A 205 -22.01 1.51 8.17
CA VAL A 205 -21.99 2.97 8.34
C VAL A 205 -22.94 3.41 9.45
N ALA A 206 -22.41 4.19 10.39
CA ALA A 206 -23.19 4.85 11.43
C ALA A 206 -22.42 6.08 11.94
N ARG A 207 -23.07 6.85 12.82
CA ARG A 207 -22.39 7.90 13.59
C ARG A 207 -21.57 7.25 14.70
N GLN A 208 -20.26 7.20 14.50
CA GLN A 208 -19.32 6.59 15.44
C GLN A 208 -18.02 7.38 15.47
N TYR A 209 -17.25 7.23 16.55
CA TYR A 209 -15.94 7.87 16.65
C TYR A 209 -15.02 7.33 15.56
N SER A 210 -14.46 8.22 14.75
CA SER A 210 -13.47 7.89 13.74
C SER A 210 -12.12 8.45 14.18
N GLY A 211 -11.15 7.57 14.46
CA GLY A 211 -9.79 7.98 14.82
C GLY A 211 -9.16 8.90 13.78
N THR A 212 -9.33 8.59 12.49
CA THR A 212 -8.85 9.39 11.36
C THR A 212 -9.43 10.81 11.34
N ALA A 213 -10.67 10.99 11.81
CA ALA A 213 -11.32 12.30 11.87
C ALA A 213 -11.17 13.00 13.22
N GLY A 214 -10.78 12.28 14.28
CA GLY A 214 -10.70 12.78 15.65
C GLY A 214 -12.05 13.13 16.29
N ARG A 215 -13.17 12.71 15.70
CA ARG A 215 -14.54 13.06 16.15
C ARG A 215 -15.57 12.01 15.74
N ILE A 216 -16.76 12.13 16.32
CA ILE A 216 -17.93 11.34 15.93
C ILE A 216 -18.47 11.88 14.61
N GLU A 217 -18.37 11.05 13.57
CA GLU A 217 -18.85 11.34 12.23
C GLU A 217 -19.57 10.12 11.66
N ASN A 218 -20.30 10.33 10.57
CA ASN A 218 -20.84 9.20 9.83
C ASN A 218 -19.69 8.48 9.12
N ALA A 219 -19.37 7.27 9.59
CA ALA A 219 -18.21 6.51 9.15
C ALA A 219 -18.48 5.02 9.15
N GLN A 220 -17.71 4.30 8.34
CA GLN A 220 -17.54 2.86 8.40
C GLN A 220 -16.23 2.57 9.14
N ILE A 221 -16.20 1.64 10.08
CA ILE A 221 -14.98 1.28 10.81
C ILE A 221 -14.56 -0.13 10.39
N GLY A 222 -13.33 -0.28 9.90
CA GLY A 222 -12.70 -1.59 9.73
C GLY A 222 -11.65 -1.82 10.80
N VAL A 223 -11.57 -3.03 11.31
CA VAL A 223 -10.46 -3.53 12.15
C VAL A 223 -9.50 -4.24 11.22
N PHE A 224 -8.21 -3.94 11.35
CA PHE A 224 -7.15 -4.44 10.48
C PHE A 224 -6.06 -5.11 11.32
N LEU A 225 -5.51 -6.20 10.77
CA LEU A 225 -4.34 -6.87 11.34
C LEU A 225 -3.19 -6.73 10.36
N ALA A 226 -2.12 -6.09 10.80
CA ALA A 226 -0.85 -6.09 10.10
C ALA A 226 0.09 -7.12 10.71
N TYR A 227 0.95 -7.68 9.87
CA TYR A 227 2.13 -8.42 10.27
C TYR A 227 3.36 -7.59 9.94
N ALA A 228 4.32 -7.51 10.86
CA ALA A 228 5.59 -6.86 10.65
C ALA A 228 6.74 -7.71 11.21
N SER A 229 7.88 -7.67 10.55
CA SER A 229 9.12 -8.33 10.98
C SER A 229 10.33 -7.56 10.45
N SER A 230 11.53 -8.02 10.77
CA SER A 230 12.78 -7.57 10.15
C SER A 230 12.77 -7.62 8.61
N LYS A 231 11.92 -8.45 7.99
CA LYS A 231 11.84 -8.61 6.52
C LYS A 231 10.86 -7.66 5.85
N GLY A 232 9.96 -7.02 6.60
CA GLY A 232 8.95 -6.13 6.03
C GLY A 232 7.64 -6.11 6.80
N HIS A 233 6.58 -5.59 6.16
CA HIS A 233 5.26 -5.52 6.76
C HIS A 233 4.14 -5.56 5.72
N ALA A 234 2.98 -6.08 6.12
CA ALA A 234 1.78 -6.14 5.27
C ALA A 234 0.50 -6.26 6.11
N LEU A 235 -0.63 -5.82 5.55
CA LEU A 235 -1.95 -6.16 6.08
C LEU A 235 -2.28 -7.62 5.72
N ILE A 236 -2.64 -8.42 6.71
CA ILE A 236 -2.90 -9.85 6.55
C ILE A 236 -4.36 -10.23 6.82
N ASP A 237 -5.11 -9.38 7.52
CA ASP A 237 -6.53 -9.63 7.85
C ASP A 237 -7.29 -8.30 7.99
N ARG A 238 -8.61 -8.37 7.82
CA ARG A 238 -9.55 -7.26 7.96
C ARG A 238 -10.93 -7.77 8.37
N GLU A 239 -11.58 -7.04 9.25
CA GLU A 239 -12.96 -7.27 9.69
C GLU A 239 -13.74 -5.97 9.66
N LEU A 240 -15.01 -6.05 9.27
CA LEU A 240 -15.90 -4.89 9.28
C LEU A 240 -16.63 -4.81 10.63
N TYR A 241 -16.49 -3.70 11.35
CA TYR A 241 -17.26 -3.48 12.56
C TYR A 241 -18.70 -3.07 12.21
N LEU A 242 -19.67 -3.87 12.68
CA LEU A 242 -21.10 -3.58 12.54
C LEU A 242 -21.66 -3.07 13.88
N PRO A 243 -22.11 -1.79 13.95
CA PRO A 243 -22.78 -1.26 15.13
C PRO A 243 -24.02 -2.08 15.49
N ARG A 244 -24.12 -2.44 16.78
CA ARG A 244 -25.18 -3.33 17.27
C ARG A 244 -26.58 -2.85 16.88
N LYS A 245 -26.91 -1.61 17.26
CA LYS A 245 -28.26 -1.04 17.13
C LYS A 245 -28.60 -0.69 15.69
N GLU A 246 -27.68 -0.01 15.00
CA GLU A 246 -27.93 0.52 13.65
C GLU A 246 -27.84 -0.53 12.55
N TRP A 247 -27.16 -1.66 12.81
CA TRP A 247 -26.92 -2.73 11.83
C TRP A 247 -27.34 -4.11 12.33
N CYS A 248 -26.70 -4.67 13.37
CA CYS A 248 -26.94 -6.07 13.74
C CYS A 248 -28.40 -6.35 14.14
N GLU A 249 -29.06 -5.39 14.78
CA GLU A 249 -30.46 -5.44 15.24
C GLU A 249 -31.47 -4.93 14.18
N ASN A 250 -31.03 -4.47 13.02
CA ASN A 250 -31.90 -3.95 11.95
C ASN A 250 -31.97 -4.95 10.77
N SER A 251 -33.00 -5.80 10.78
CA SER A 251 -33.22 -6.83 9.75
C SER A 251 -33.35 -6.26 8.34
N ASP A 252 -34.09 -5.16 8.19
CA ASP A 252 -34.39 -4.59 6.88
C ASP A 252 -33.12 -4.05 6.23
N ARG A 253 -32.29 -3.37 7.02
CA ARG A 253 -31.00 -2.82 6.55
C ARG A 253 -29.99 -3.91 6.24
N ARG A 254 -29.98 -5.00 7.03
CA ARG A 254 -29.14 -6.18 6.76
C ARG A 254 -29.55 -6.86 5.45
N ALA A 255 -30.85 -7.01 5.22
CA ALA A 255 -31.38 -7.60 4.00
C ALA A 255 -31.06 -6.74 2.77
N GLU A 256 -31.28 -5.43 2.83
CA GLU A 256 -30.98 -4.50 1.72
C GLU A 256 -29.51 -4.54 1.32
N ALA A 257 -28.61 -4.62 2.31
CA ALA A 257 -27.17 -4.60 2.07
C ALA A 257 -26.54 -6.01 1.97
N ALA A 258 -27.37 -7.06 1.90
CA ALA A 258 -26.96 -8.46 1.79
C ALA A 258 -25.96 -8.91 2.87
N VAL A 259 -26.14 -8.46 4.12
CA VAL A 259 -25.35 -8.91 5.26
C VAL A 259 -25.79 -10.34 5.64
N PRO A 260 -24.89 -11.34 5.64
CA PRO A 260 -25.26 -12.71 5.97
C PRO A 260 -25.89 -12.85 7.36
N GLU A 261 -26.79 -13.82 7.53
CA GLU A 261 -27.57 -14.00 8.78
C GLU A 261 -26.68 -14.38 9.96
N GLU A 262 -25.64 -15.16 9.70
CA GLU A 262 -24.63 -15.62 10.66
C GLU A 262 -23.76 -14.50 11.25
N VAL A 263 -23.75 -13.31 10.61
CA VAL A 263 -23.00 -12.16 11.12
C VAL A 263 -23.72 -11.57 12.34
N ALA A 264 -23.29 -12.02 13.51
CA ALA A 264 -23.71 -11.48 14.80
C ALA A 264 -22.84 -10.28 15.24
N PHE A 265 -23.35 -9.50 16.19
CA PHE A 265 -22.57 -8.40 16.78
C PHE A 265 -21.28 -8.91 17.42
N ALA A 266 -20.17 -8.24 17.12
CA ALA A 266 -18.87 -8.44 17.74
C ALA A 266 -18.27 -7.09 18.13
N THR A 267 -17.68 -7.00 19.32
CA THR A 267 -16.87 -5.82 19.69
C THR A 267 -15.58 -5.80 18.87
N LYS A 268 -14.95 -4.62 18.72
CA LYS A 268 -13.67 -4.53 18.00
C LYS A 268 -12.57 -5.41 18.61
N PRO A 269 -12.40 -5.50 19.95
CA PRO A 269 -11.47 -6.47 20.54
C PRO A 269 -11.83 -7.93 20.25
N ALA A 270 -13.12 -8.28 20.16
CA ALA A 270 -13.53 -9.63 19.78
C ALA A 270 -13.21 -9.94 18.30
N LEU A 271 -13.35 -8.96 17.40
CA LEU A 271 -12.93 -9.09 16.01
C LEU A 271 -11.40 -9.27 15.92
N ALA A 272 -10.65 -8.44 16.64
CA ALA A 272 -9.20 -8.55 16.74
C ALA A 272 -8.74 -9.92 17.24
N GLY A 273 -9.37 -10.44 18.30
CA GLY A 273 -9.11 -11.79 18.81
C GLY A 273 -9.25 -12.86 17.74
N ARG A 274 -10.37 -12.86 16.99
CA ARG A 274 -10.57 -13.81 15.88
C ARG A 274 -9.49 -13.68 14.80
N MET A 275 -9.11 -12.45 14.45
CA MET A 275 -8.07 -12.21 13.43
C MET A 275 -6.71 -12.73 13.88
N ILE A 276 -6.37 -12.53 15.16
CA ILE A 276 -5.13 -13.05 15.76
C ILE A 276 -5.16 -14.57 15.83
N GLU A 277 -6.24 -15.17 16.32
CA GLU A 277 -6.44 -16.64 16.34
C GLU A 277 -6.22 -17.23 14.96
N ARG A 278 -6.87 -16.69 13.91
CA ARG A 278 -6.67 -17.14 12.53
C ARG A 278 -5.23 -17.00 12.05
N ALA A 279 -4.51 -15.98 12.48
CA ALA A 279 -3.11 -15.78 12.10
C ALA A 279 -2.18 -16.80 12.79
N LEU A 280 -2.40 -17.06 14.07
CA LEU A 280 -1.63 -18.03 14.86
C LEU A 280 -1.93 -19.47 14.41
N ASP A 281 -3.20 -19.81 14.17
CA ASP A 281 -3.61 -21.12 13.65
C ASP A 281 -3.03 -21.40 12.25
N ALA A 282 -2.77 -20.34 11.47
CA ALA A 282 -2.09 -20.44 10.18
C ALA A 282 -0.57 -20.56 10.30
N GLY A 283 -0.01 -20.57 11.51
CA GLY A 283 1.41 -20.78 11.78
C GLY A 283 2.29 -19.55 11.62
N LEU A 284 1.74 -18.33 11.71
CA LEU A 284 2.58 -17.12 11.70
C LEU A 284 3.46 -17.06 12.95
N PRO A 285 4.79 -16.94 12.82
CA PRO A 285 5.65 -16.68 13.96
C PRO A 285 5.29 -15.32 14.58
N CYS A 286 5.06 -15.30 15.88
CA CYS A 286 4.62 -14.11 16.61
C CYS A 286 5.34 -14.01 17.96
N ALA A 287 6.18 -13.00 18.10
CA ALA A 287 6.83 -12.65 19.35
C ALA A 287 5.92 -11.77 20.23
N TRP A 288 5.16 -10.86 19.61
CA TRP A 288 4.29 -9.90 20.30
C TRP A 288 3.04 -9.56 19.50
N VAL A 289 1.97 -9.22 20.23
CA VAL A 289 0.80 -8.55 19.69
C VAL A 289 0.78 -7.11 20.19
N LEU A 290 0.62 -6.16 19.26
CA LEU A 290 0.54 -4.73 19.51
C LEU A 290 -0.86 -4.22 19.16
N GLY A 291 -1.34 -3.23 19.92
CA GLY A 291 -2.59 -2.53 19.66
C GLY A 291 -2.64 -1.24 20.49
N ASP A 292 -3.58 -0.36 20.15
CA ASP A 292 -3.81 0.87 20.90
C ASP A 292 -4.47 0.62 22.28
N GLU A 293 -4.83 1.70 22.98
CA GLU A 293 -5.45 1.65 24.31
C GLU A 293 -6.77 0.86 24.33
N VAL A 294 -7.55 0.87 23.24
CA VAL A 294 -8.83 0.14 23.16
C VAL A 294 -8.60 -1.35 23.28
N TYR A 295 -7.56 -1.87 22.60
CA TYR A 295 -7.17 -3.27 22.68
C TYR A 295 -6.42 -3.60 23.98
N GLY A 296 -5.51 -2.72 24.41
CA GLY A 296 -4.72 -2.89 25.63
C GLY A 296 -5.55 -2.85 26.93
N SER A 297 -6.72 -2.22 26.90
CA SER A 297 -7.65 -2.16 28.05
C SER A 297 -8.62 -3.34 28.09
N ASP A 298 -8.71 -4.16 27.04
CA ASP A 298 -9.59 -5.33 27.02
C ASP A 298 -8.95 -6.51 27.76
N ARG A 299 -9.47 -6.79 28.97
CA ARG A 299 -8.97 -7.89 29.82
C ARG A 299 -9.09 -9.26 29.16
N ARG A 300 -10.10 -9.51 28.34
CA ARG A 300 -10.31 -10.83 27.74
C ARG A 300 -9.28 -11.08 26.65
N LEU A 301 -9.07 -10.10 25.78
CA LEU A 301 -8.04 -10.16 24.75
C LEU A 301 -6.65 -10.36 25.38
N ARG A 302 -6.34 -9.62 26.45
CA ARG A 302 -5.06 -9.76 27.16
C ARG A 302 -4.82 -11.09 27.89
N ILE A 303 -5.88 -11.84 28.22
CA ILE A 303 -5.74 -13.15 28.86
C ILE A 303 -5.63 -14.26 27.80
N ALA A 304 -6.18 -14.04 26.60
CA ALA A 304 -6.16 -14.99 25.50
C ALA A 304 -4.82 -15.00 24.73
N LEU A 305 -4.01 -13.94 24.86
CA LEU A 305 -2.68 -13.76 24.27
C LEU A 305 -1.59 -14.00 25.31
#